data_AF-A0A0D1XX52-F1
#
_entry.id   AF-A0A0D1XX52-F1
#
_cell.length_a   1.000
_cell.length_b   1.000
_cell.length_c   1.000
_cell.angle_alpha   90.00
_cell.angle_beta   90.00
_cell.angle_gamma   90.00
#
_symmetry.space_group_name_H-M   'P 1'
#
loop_
_entity.id
_entity.type
_entity.pdbx_description
1 polymer ?
#
loop_
_entity_poly.entity_id
_entity_poly.type
_entity_poly.pdbx_seq_one_letter_code
_entity_poly.pdbx_strand_id
1 'polypeptide(L)'
;MASLSSNHFDHSLTLKRTYPFEKYIINVHNDSSTANQLVSWQFPNGHIVQLVFFTDGKAELFSLSPSLILPEEGENGTFYTDQEIELFLSHVKRAEKN
;
A
#
# COMPACT_ATOMS: atom_id res chain seq x y z
N MET A 1 33.06 -12.93 -32.78
CA MET A 1 32.54 -12.88 -31.40
C MET A 1 32.79 -11.48 -30.87
N ALA A 2 31.73 -10.75 -30.52
CA ALA A 2 31.80 -9.56 -29.69
C ALA A 2 30.40 -9.34 -29.09
N SER A 3 30.25 -9.70 -27.82
CA SER A 3 29.06 -9.46 -27.00
C SER A 3 28.98 -7.96 -26.71
N LEU A 4 27.88 -7.32 -27.09
CA LEU A 4 27.61 -5.93 -26.73
C LEU A 4 26.53 -5.89 -25.65
N SER A 5 27.03 -5.74 -24.43
CA SER A 5 26.49 -5.01 -23.28
C SER A 5 24.97 -5.00 -23.09
N SER A 6 24.54 -5.81 -22.12
CA SER A 6 23.26 -5.63 -21.43
C SER A 6 23.15 -4.20 -20.89
N ASN A 7 22.24 -3.41 -21.46
CA ASN A 7 21.79 -2.17 -20.84
C ASN A 7 20.93 -2.52 -19.63
N HIS A 8 21.56 -2.64 -18.46
CA HIS A 8 20.87 -2.62 -17.18
C HIS A 8 20.52 -1.15 -16.89
N PHE A 9 19.38 -0.70 -17.39
CA PHE A 9 18.78 0.54 -16.90
C PHE A 9 18.22 0.29 -15.51
N ASP A 10 19.07 0.53 -14.51
CA ASP A 10 18.67 0.62 -13.10
C ASP A 10 18.02 2.00 -12.89
N HIS A 11 16.77 2.14 -13.31
CA HIS A 11 15.94 3.33 -13.04
C HIS A 11 14.79 2.98 -12.11
N SER A 12 15.15 2.53 -10.91
CA SER A 12 14.21 2.61 -9.80
C SER A 12 15.00 2.99 -8.57
N LEU A 13 15.12 4.29 -8.32
CA LEU A 13 15.19 4.82 -6.96
C LEU A 13 13.84 4.50 -6.27
N THR A 14 13.52 3.21 -6.15
CA THR A 14 12.49 2.74 -5.23
C THR A 14 13.08 3.01 -3.86
N LEU A 15 12.66 4.13 -3.26
CA LEU A 15 12.65 4.25 -1.81
C LEU A 15 12.13 2.91 -1.29
N LYS A 16 13.02 2.08 -0.73
CA LYS A 16 12.67 0.81 -0.09
C LYS A 16 11.90 1.17 1.17
N ARG A 17 10.63 1.51 0.98
CA ARG A 17 9.67 1.69 2.06
C ARG A 17 9.29 0.31 2.52
N THR A 18 9.52 0.03 3.80
CA THR A 18 8.98 -1.18 4.41
C THR A 18 7.49 -0.95 4.60
N TYR A 19 6.66 -1.75 3.96
CA TYR A 19 5.22 -1.64 4.13
C TYR A 19 4.76 -2.59 5.25
N PRO A 20 3.76 -2.22 6.05
CA PRO A 20 3.12 -3.19 6.93
C PRO A 20 2.52 -4.33 6.10
N PHE A 21 2.61 -5.56 6.63
CA PHE A 21 2.01 -6.74 6.01
C PHE A 21 2.45 -7.05 4.56
N GLU A 22 3.73 -6.88 4.22
CA GLU A 22 4.27 -7.03 2.84
C GLU A 22 3.85 -8.32 2.14
N LYS A 23 3.75 -9.43 2.88
CA LYS A 23 3.32 -10.73 2.33
C LYS A 23 1.91 -10.77 1.74
N TYR A 24 1.09 -9.76 2.03
CA TYR A 24 -0.27 -9.63 1.48
C TYR A 24 -0.34 -8.56 0.39
N ILE A 25 0.77 -7.90 0.05
CA ILE A 25 0.80 -6.93 -1.04
C ILE A 25 0.69 -7.66 -2.38
N ILE A 26 -0.28 -7.26 -3.18
CA ILE A 26 -0.51 -7.79 -4.53
C ILE A 26 -0.09 -6.80 -5.61
N ASN A 27 0.03 -5.51 -5.29
CA ASN A 27 0.44 -4.48 -6.24
C ASN A 27 1.05 -3.27 -5.54
N VAL A 28 2.11 -2.72 -6.14
CA VAL A 28 2.69 -1.41 -5.80
C VAL A 28 2.83 -0.63 -7.10
N HIS A 29 2.05 0.43 -7.25
CA HIS A 29 2.09 1.30 -8.41
C HIS A 29 2.70 2.65 -8.03
N ASN A 30 3.82 3.00 -8.65
CA ASN A 30 4.49 4.28 -8.45
C ASN A 30 4.02 5.26 -9.52
N ASP A 31 3.45 6.40 -9.12
CA ASP A 31 3.14 7.49 -10.04
C ASP A 31 4.37 8.41 -10.14
N SER A 32 5.02 8.39 -11.30
CA SER A 32 6.21 9.22 -11.58
C SER A 32 5.94 10.72 -11.61
N SER A 33 4.67 11.13 -11.77
CA SER A 33 4.28 12.54 -11.90
C SER A 33 4.09 13.20 -10.54
N THR A 34 3.57 12.43 -9.58
CA THR A 34 3.26 12.92 -8.22
C THR A 34 4.24 12.39 -7.17
N ALA A 35 5.09 11.43 -7.53
CA ALA A 35 5.94 10.67 -6.61
C ALA A 35 5.16 9.94 -5.51
N ASN A 36 3.86 9.72 -5.72
CA ASN A 36 3.00 8.96 -4.83
C ASN A 36 3.05 7.47 -5.17
N GLN A 37 2.73 6.62 -4.19
CA GLN A 37 2.71 5.18 -4.36
C GLN A 37 1.35 4.61 -3.97
N LEU A 38 0.64 3.98 -4.90
CA LEU A 38 -0.56 3.22 -4.59
C LEU A 38 -0.17 1.78 -4.24
N VAL A 39 -0.45 1.38 -3.02
CA VAL A 39 -0.17 0.02 -2.52
C VAL A 39 -1.48 -0.70 -2.28
N SER A 40 -1.56 -1.94 -2.76
CA SER A 40 -2.76 -2.78 -2.64
C SER A 40 -2.44 -4.06 -1.89
N TRP A 41 -3.23 -4.35 -0.85
CA TRP A 41 -3.15 -5.59 -0.08
C TRP A 41 -4.38 -6.46 -0.34
N GLN A 42 -4.19 -7.77 -0.39
CA GLN A 42 -5.25 -8.78 -0.38
C GLN A 42 -5.04 -9.71 0.82
N PHE A 43 -5.94 -9.62 1.80
CA PHE A 43 -5.87 -10.44 3.00
C PHE A 43 -6.55 -11.82 2.82
N PRO A 44 -6.21 -12.82 3.65
CA PRO A 44 -6.80 -14.16 3.56
C PRO A 44 -8.32 -14.21 3.77
N ASN A 45 -8.91 -13.20 4.43
CA ASN A 45 -10.36 -13.06 4.57
C ASN A 45 -11.05 -12.57 3.28
N GLY A 46 -10.28 -12.31 2.22
CA GLY A 46 -10.77 -11.89 0.91
C GLY A 46 -10.94 -10.38 0.76
N HIS A 47 -10.65 -9.60 1.79
CA HIS A 47 -10.70 -8.14 1.69
C HIS A 47 -9.48 -7.59 0.96
N ILE A 48 -9.76 -6.68 0.04
CA ILE A 48 -8.78 -5.85 -0.65
C ILE A 48 -8.83 -4.46 -0.05
N VAL A 49 -7.65 -3.87 0.18
CA VAL A 49 -7.50 -2.49 0.61
C VAL A 49 -6.39 -1.82 -0.19
N GLN A 50 -6.59 -0.55 -0.49
CA GLN A 50 -5.66 0.24 -1.30
C GLN A 50 -5.39 1.57 -0.60
N LEU A 51 -4.12 1.89 -0.41
CA LEU A 51 -3.67 3.15 0.18
C LEU A 51 -2.75 3.89 -0.79
N VAL A 52 -2.93 5.20 -0.91
CA VAL A 52 -1.97 6.09 -1.58
C VAL A 52 -1.01 6.61 -0.53
N PHE A 53 0.28 6.35 -0.71
CA PHE A 53 1.34 6.93 0.09
C PHE A 53 1.88 8.17 -0.61
N PHE A 54 1.96 9.26 0.15
CA PHE A 54 2.48 10.54 -0.29
C PHE A 54 3.95 10.69 0.11
N THR A 55 4.62 11.60 -0.59
CA THR A 55 6.03 11.95 -0.34
C THR A 55 6.25 12.64 1.01
N ASP A 56 5.23 13.29 1.56
CA ASP A 56 5.27 13.94 2.87
C ASP A 56 5.14 12.94 4.05
N GLY A 57 5.10 11.65 3.74
CA GLY A 57 5.03 10.57 4.72
C GLY A 57 3.62 10.10 5.03
N LYS A 58 2.58 10.84 4.63
CA LYS A 58 1.18 10.47 4.86
C LYS A 58 0.73 9.34 3.95
N ALA A 59 -0.36 8.70 4.33
CA ALA A 59 -1.12 7.82 3.44
C ALA A 59 -2.61 8.15 3.49
N GLU A 60 -3.32 7.89 2.41
CA GLU A 60 -4.77 8.04 2.35
C GLU A 60 -5.42 6.77 1.80
N LEU A 61 -6.62 6.48 2.31
CA LEU A 61 -7.45 5.39 1.85
C LEU A 61 -7.98 5.70 0.45
N PHE A 62 -7.53 4.91 -0.52
CA PHE A 62 -8.03 4.98 -1.89
C PHE A 62 -9.29 4.13 -2.07
N SER A 63 -9.24 2.90 -1.56
CA SER A 63 -10.33 1.95 -1.70
C SER A 63 -10.29 0.90 -0.60
N LEU A 64 -11.48 0.44 -0.23
CA LEU A 64 -11.72 -0.59 0.77
C LEU A 64 -12.83 -1.51 0.26
N SER A 65 -12.80 -2.77 0.69
CA SER A 65 -13.91 -3.68 0.41
C SER A 65 -15.22 -3.17 1.03
N PRO A 66 -16.32 -3.04 0.26
CA PRO A 66 -17.55 -2.38 0.72
C PRO A 66 -18.30 -3.16 1.83
N SER A 67 -17.99 -4.45 2.00
CA SER A 67 -18.51 -5.29 3.08
C SER A 67 -17.79 -5.08 4.42
N LEU A 68 -16.72 -4.29 4.44
CA LEU A 68 -15.90 -4.09 5.62
C LEU A 68 -16.48 -2.96 6.48
N ILE A 69 -16.97 -3.32 7.66
CA ILE A 69 -17.37 -2.35 8.68
C ILE A 69 -16.21 -2.25 9.66
N LEU A 70 -15.45 -1.17 9.58
CA LEU A 70 -14.40 -0.88 10.55
C LEU A 70 -14.97 -0.06 11.71
N PRO A 71 -14.47 -0.23 12.95
CA PRO A 71 -14.71 0.75 14.00
C PRO A 71 -14.23 2.12 13.50
N GLU A 72 -14.92 3.21 13.86
CA GLU A 72 -14.56 4.57 13.45
C GLU A 72 -13.14 4.92 13.96
N GLU A 73 -12.12 4.63 13.16
CA GLU A 73 -10.74 4.99 13.42
C GLU A 73 -10.22 5.82 12.23
N GLY A 74 -10.02 7.11 12.50
CA GLY A 74 -9.43 8.07 11.56
C GLY A 74 -10.48 8.94 10.87
N GLU A 75 -10.40 10.25 11.11
CA GLU A 75 -11.15 11.25 10.35
C GLU A 75 -10.80 11.10 8.85
N ASN A 76 -11.78 10.67 8.04
CA ASN A 76 -11.74 10.68 6.57
C ASN A 76 -10.75 9.71 5.87
N GLY A 77 -10.20 8.71 6.56
CA GLY A 77 -9.32 7.71 5.93
C GLY A 77 -7.92 8.23 5.60
N THR A 78 -7.47 9.28 6.27
CA THR A 78 -6.07 9.77 6.22
C THR A 78 -5.26 9.20 7.38
N PHE A 79 -4.02 8.80 7.09
CA PHE A 79 -3.06 8.24 8.03
C PHE A 79 -1.78 9.09 8.01
N TYR A 80 -1.28 9.46 9.18
CA TYR A 80 -0.11 10.33 9.33
C TYR A 80 1.13 9.58 9.81
N THR A 81 0.95 8.35 10.31
CA THR A 81 2.01 7.51 10.86
C THR A 81 1.89 6.07 10.37
N ASP A 82 3.03 5.36 10.30
CA ASP A 82 3.06 3.94 9.96
C ASP A 82 2.28 3.07 10.96
N GLN A 83 2.20 3.50 12.23
CA GLN A 83 1.44 2.80 13.27
C GLN A 83 -0.07 2.84 13.01
N GLU A 84 -0.61 3.99 12.58
CA GLU A 84 -2.03 4.10 12.21
C GLU A 84 -2.36 3.19 11.02
N ILE A 85 -1.47 3.13 10.03
CA ILE A 85 -1.61 2.24 8.88
C ILE A 85 -1.58 0.77 9.34
N GLU A 86 -0.64 0.39 10.20
CA GLU A 86 -0.54 -0.98 10.70
C GLU A 86 -1.75 -1.39 11.54
N LEU A 87 -2.26 -0.50 12.40
CA LEU A 87 -3.47 -0.71 13.18
C LEU A 87 -4.68 -0.91 12.28
N PHE A 88 -4.88 -0.02 11.32
CA PHE A 88 -5.95 -0.10 10.34
C PHE A 88 -5.90 -1.42 9.56
N LEU A 89 -4.76 -1.76 8.97
CA LEU A 89 -4.58 -3.01 8.21
C LEU A 89 -4.74 -4.26 9.10
N SER A 90 -4.38 -4.17 10.38
CA SER A 90 -4.64 -5.24 11.36
C SER A 90 -6.13 -5.46 11.57
N HIS A 91 -6.92 -4.39 11.63
CA HIS A 91 -8.39 -4.45 11.71
C HIS A 91 -8.98 -5.04 10.43
N VAL A 92 -8.54 -4.59 9.25
CA VAL A 92 -8.98 -5.18 7.97
C VAL A 92 -8.70 -6.68 7.92
N LYS A 93 -7.51 -7.11 8.37
CA LYS A 93 -7.11 -8.53 8.39
C LYS A 93 -7.92 -9.38 9.36
N ARG A 94 -8.38 -8.81 10.47
CA ARG A 94 -9.17 -9.51 11.51
C ARG A 94 -10.66 -9.47 11.26
N ALA A 95 -11.14 -8.55 10.42
CA ALA A 95 -12.54 -8.46 10.10
C ALA A 95 -13.06 -9.75 9.46
N GLU A 96 -14.24 -10.17 9.91
CA GLU A 96 -14.94 -11.31 9.35
C GLU A 96 -15.66 -10.91 8.07
N LYS A 97 -15.80 -11.88 7.16
CA LYS A 97 -16.62 -11.72 5.97
C LYS A 97 -18.09 -11.81 6.40
N ASN A 98 -18.72 -10.66 6.68
CA ASN A 98 -20.17 -10.59 6.89
C ASN A 98 -20.94 -11.04 5.66
#